data_AF-A0A1D7NJR5-F1
#
_entry.id   AF-A0A1D7NJR5-F1
#
_cell.length_a   1.000
_cell.length_b   1.000
_cell.length_c   1.000
_cell.angle_alpha   90.00
_cell.angle_beta   90.00
_cell.angle_gamma   90.00
#
_symmetry.space_group_name_H-M   'P 1'
#
loop_
_entity.id
_entity.type
_entity.pdbx_description
1 polymer ?
#
loop_
_entity_poly.entity_id
_entity_poly.type
_entity_poly.pdbx_seq_one_letter_code
_entity_poly.pdbx_strand_id
1 'polypeptide(L)'
;MHLQALDTIHVSSVSSDNITTGEIFEIDDLAGKSLIERGLAIEVDGAPTTKAKPASAPEPEAPETAEPAEQPPIANKAGANTRNKAG
;
A
#
# COMPACT_ATOMS: atom_id res chain seq x y z
N MET A 1 16.52 10.29 -10.50
CA MET A 1 15.98 11.68 -10.42
C MET A 1 15.28 11.91 -9.08
N HIS A 2 15.14 13.15 -8.62
CA HIS A 2 14.38 13.49 -7.41
C HIS A 2 13.03 14.09 -7.76
N LEU A 3 11.97 13.50 -7.23
CA LEU A 3 10.60 13.96 -7.45
C LEU A 3 9.93 14.31 -6.12
N GLN A 4 9.11 15.37 -6.14
CA GLN A 4 8.15 15.66 -5.09
C GLN A 4 6.78 15.10 -5.47
N ALA A 5 6.18 14.30 -4.59
CA ALA A 5 4.83 13.77 -4.78
C ALA A 5 3.80 14.90 -4.71
N LEU A 6 2.87 14.95 -5.66
CA LEU A 6 1.70 15.83 -5.63
C LEU A 6 0.47 15.13 -5.03
N ASP A 7 0.47 13.80 -5.03
CA ASP A 7 -0.60 12.98 -4.47
C ASP A 7 -0.01 11.84 -3.62
N THR A 8 -0.87 11.16 -2.85
CA THR A 8 -0.46 9.96 -2.12
C THR A 8 -0.30 8.80 -3.09
N ILE A 9 0.93 8.35 -3.29
CA ILE A 9 1.27 7.28 -4.24
C ILE A 9 2.03 6.14 -3.56
N HIS A 10 1.86 4.94 -4.10
CA HIS A 10 2.65 3.78 -3.68
C HIS A 10 3.55 3.34 -4.84
N VAL A 11 4.85 3.37 -4.60
CA VAL A 11 5.86 2.93 -5.57
C VAL A 11 6.73 1.90 -4.88
N SER A 12 6.40 0.62 -5.09
CA SER A 12 7.09 -0.51 -4.47
C SER A 12 8.59 -0.58 -4.78
N SER A 13 9.03 0.07 -5.86
CA SER A 13 10.44 0.17 -6.24
C SER A 13 11.21 1.25 -5.46
N VAL A 14 10.51 2.17 -4.79
CA VAL A 14 11.10 3.28 -4.02
C VAL A 14 11.00 3.00 -2.53
N SER A 15 9.79 2.66 -2.06
CA SER A 15 9.50 2.40 -0.65
C SER A 15 8.40 1.35 -0.51
N SER A 16 8.41 0.62 0.61
CA SER A 16 7.29 -0.27 0.97
C SER A 16 6.10 0.48 1.57
N ASP A 17 6.30 1.74 1.96
CA ASP A 17 5.28 2.62 2.50
C ASP A 17 4.65 3.51 1.41
N ASN A 18 3.57 4.21 1.78
CA ASN A 18 2.99 5.24 0.92
C ASN A 18 3.83 6.51 0.97
N ILE A 19 4.12 7.06 -0.21
CA ILE A 19 4.73 8.38 -0.38
C ILE A 19 3.58 9.37 -0.36
N THR A 20 3.53 10.21 0.66
CA THR A 20 2.48 11.22 0.84
C THR A 20 2.77 12.49 0.05
N THR A 21 1.73 13.25 -0.25
CA THR A 21 1.85 14.54 -0.94
C THR A 21 2.87 15.46 -0.26
N GLY A 22 3.78 16.00 -1.05
CA GLY A 22 4.84 16.91 -0.62
C GLY A 22 6.14 16.21 -0.25
N GLU A 23 6.15 14.88 -0.10
CA GLU A 23 7.38 14.12 0.14
C GLU A 23 8.27 14.08 -1.10
N ILE A 24 9.57 14.19 -0.88
CA ILE A 24 10.59 14.09 -1.92
C ILE A 24 11.19 12.70 -1.87
N PHE A 25 11.25 12.03 -3.01
CA PHE A 25 11.79 10.69 -3.14
C PHE A 25 12.67 10.56 -4.38
N GLU A 26 13.57 9.58 -4.36
CA GLU A 26 14.41 9.23 -5.50
C GLU A 26 13.77 8.11 -6.31
N ILE A 27 13.76 8.25 -7.63
CA ILE A 27 13.21 7.26 -8.56
C ILE A 27 13.99 7.24 -9.88
N ASP A 28 13.94 6.11 -10.58
CA ASP A 28 14.47 5.96 -11.92
C ASP A 28 13.84 6.93 -12.94
N ASP A 29 14.62 7.29 -13.96
CA ASP A 29 14.18 8.27 -14.95
C ASP A 29 12.95 7.82 -15.75
N LEU A 30 12.84 6.51 -16.01
CA LEU A 30 11.71 5.96 -16.77
C LEU A 30 10.41 6.03 -15.97
N ALA A 31 10.44 5.57 -14.71
CA ALA A 31 9.26 5.56 -13.85
C ALA A 31 8.88 6.97 -13.39
N GLY A 32 9.88 7.82 -13.13
CA GLY A 32 9.67 9.21 -12.76
C GLY A 32 8.95 10.02 -13.84
N LYS A 33 9.33 9.84 -15.12
CA LYS A 33 8.61 10.46 -16.24
C LYS A 33 7.12 10.11 -16.26
N SER A 34 6.77 8.83 -16.06
CA SER A 34 5.37 8.42 -16.00
C SER A 34 4.58 9.06 -14.85
N LEU A 35 5.23 9.40 -13.74
CA LEU A 35 4.58 10.12 -12.64
C LEU A 35 4.37 11.60 -12.97
N ILE A 36 5.34 12.24 -13.62
CA ILE A 36 5.24 13.64 -14.07
C ILE A 36 4.15 13.78 -15.14
N GLU A 37 4.11 12.91 -16.14
CA GLU A 37 3.12 12.94 -17.23
C GLU A 37 1.68 12.80 -16.72
N ARG A 38 1.50 12.10 -15.61
CA ARG A 38 0.20 11.93 -14.95
C ARG A 38 -0.15 13.07 -13.98
N GLY A 39 0.76 14.00 -13.76
CA GLY A 39 0.62 15.07 -12.77
C GLY A 39 0.61 14.57 -11.32
N LEU A 40 1.23 13.41 -11.06
CA LEU A 40 1.33 12.80 -9.72
C LEU A 40 2.59 13.23 -8.97
N ALA A 41 3.59 13.75 -9.68
CA ALA A 41 4.84 14.21 -9.10
C ALA A 41 5.45 15.33 -9.95
N ILE A 42 6.36 16.11 -9.35
CA ILE A 42 7.14 17.14 -10.03
C ILE A 42 8.63 16.93 -9.79
N GLU A 43 9.44 17.19 -10.81
CA GLU A 43 10.89 17.13 -10.68
C GLU A 43 11.39 18.28 -9.81
N VAL A 44 12.22 17.96 -8.82
CA VAL A 44 12.79 18.93 -7.89
C VAL A 44 14.30 18.87 -7.90
N ASP A 45 14.92 20.04 -8.09
CA ASP A 45 16.37 20.22 -8.03
C ASP A 45 16.77 20.40 -6.55
N GLY A 46 16.81 19.31 -5.80
CA GLY A 46 17.08 19.38 -4.37
C GLY A 46 17.31 18.03 -3.72
N ALA A 47 18.40 17.96 -2.93
CA ALA A 47 18.60 16.89 -1.96
C ALA A 47 17.34 16.73 -1.09
N PRO A 48 16.95 15.50 -0.71
CA PRO A 48 15.71 15.25 0.02
C PRO A 48 15.72 16.10 1.28
N THR A 49 15.00 17.22 1.26
CA THR A 49 14.75 17.97 2.47
C THR A 49 13.78 17.10 3.23
N THR A 50 14.32 16.26 4.11
CA THR A 50 13.57 15.56 5.14
C THR A 50 12.81 16.62 5.91
N LYS A 51 11.63 16.99 5.44
CA LYS A 51 10.63 17.65 6.23
C LYS A 51 10.19 16.56 7.18
N ALA A 52 10.89 16.50 8.32
CA ALA A 52 10.56 15.63 9.42
C ALA A 52 9.04 15.68 9.61
N LYS A 53 8.40 14.55 9.30
CA LYS A 53 7.08 14.17 9.76
C LYS A 53 6.90 14.76 11.17
N PRO A 54 5.91 15.62 11.43
CA PRO A 54 5.44 15.74 12.80
C PRO A 54 5.07 14.32 13.17
N ALA A 55 5.82 13.73 14.09
CA ALA A 55 5.50 12.46 14.68
C ALA A 55 4.09 12.60 15.24
N SER A 56 3.09 12.16 14.46
CA SER A 56 1.81 11.79 15.05
C SER A 56 2.15 10.64 15.97
N ALA A 57 2.06 10.95 17.25
CA ALA A 57 2.51 10.15 18.36
C ALA A 57 2.05 8.69 18.23
N PRO A 58 2.81 7.72 18.76
CA PRO A 58 2.23 6.43 19.05
C PRO A 58 1.13 6.69 20.09
N GLU A 59 -0.13 6.54 19.70
CA GLU A 59 -1.19 6.44 20.70
C GLU A 59 -0.93 5.13 21.45
N PRO A 60 -0.63 5.17 22.77
CA PRO A 60 -0.48 3.97 23.55
C PRO A 60 -1.85 3.61 24.10
N GLU A 61 -2.59 2.77 23.39
CA GLU A 61 -3.64 1.98 24.04
C GLU A 61 -3.19 0.51 24.08
N ALA A 62 -2.92 0.10 25.32
CA ALA A 62 -2.57 -1.25 25.73
C ALA A 62 -3.87 -2.09 25.89
N PRO A 63 -3.83 -3.31 26.47
CA PRO A 63 -4.12 -4.55 25.76
C PRO A 63 -5.40 -5.23 26.26
N GLU A 64 -6.36 -5.51 25.38
CA GLU A 64 -7.55 -6.34 25.66
C GLU A 64 -8.04 -6.82 24.27
N THR A 65 -8.30 -8.08 23.94
CA THR A 65 -8.84 -9.20 24.70
C THR A 65 -8.59 -10.47 23.89
N ALA A 66 -8.46 -11.59 24.60
CA ALA A 66 -8.33 -12.95 24.11
C ALA A 66 -9.18 -13.29 22.85
N GLU A 67 -8.63 -14.21 22.04
CA GLU A 67 -9.41 -15.17 21.23
C GLU A 67 -10.59 -15.73 22.08
N PRO A 68 -11.78 -16.05 21.54
CA PRO A 68 -11.98 -16.73 20.26
C PRO A 68 -13.26 -16.30 19.48
N ALA A 69 -13.23 -16.34 18.16
CA ALA A 69 -14.46 -16.38 17.37
C ALA A 69 -14.34 -17.48 16.32
N GLU A 70 -14.75 -18.67 16.78
CA GLU A 70 -15.26 -19.78 16.00
C GLU A 70 -15.71 -19.37 14.59
N GLN A 71 -14.99 -19.86 13.58
CA GLN A 71 -15.64 -20.10 12.30
C GLN A 71 -16.75 -21.13 12.54
N PRO A 72 -18.03 -20.85 12.29
CA PRO A 72 -18.95 -21.94 12.08
C PRO A 72 -18.53 -22.63 10.77
N PRO A 73 -18.21 -23.94 10.75
CA PRO A 73 -18.10 -24.63 9.48
C PRO A 73 -19.48 -24.56 8.83
N ILE A 74 -19.61 -23.78 7.76
CA ILE A 74 -20.85 -23.67 7.01
C ILE A 74 -21.05 -25.04 6.34
N ALA A 75 -21.72 -25.93 7.04
CA ALA A 75 -22.15 -27.22 6.55
C ALA A 75 -23.22 -26.99 5.47
N ASN A 76 -22.80 -26.73 4.23
CA ASN A 76 -23.72 -26.83 3.11
C ASN A 76 -23.91 -28.32 2.77
N LYS A 77 -24.90 -28.92 3.42
CA LYS A 77 -25.43 -30.23 3.10
C LYS A 77 -26.49 -30.06 2.00
N ALA A 78 -26.09 -29.92 0.74
CA ALA A 78 -27.01 -30.04 -0.39
C ALA A 78 -26.29 -30.39 -1.70
N GLY A 79 -26.69 -31.52 -2.31
CA GLY A 79 -26.62 -31.69 -3.75
C GLY A 79 -25.53 -32.63 -4.26
N ALA A 80 -25.83 -33.93 -4.21
CA ALA A 80 -25.20 -34.92 -5.06
C ALA A 80 -25.32 -34.52 -6.54
N ASN A 81 -24.23 -34.63 -7.31
CA ASN A 81 -24.28 -34.99 -8.72
C ASN A 81 -22.91 -35.56 -9.13
N THR A 82 -22.71 -36.84 -8.82
CA THR A 82 -21.68 -37.66 -9.46
C THR A 82 -22.10 -37.91 -10.91
N ARG A 83 -21.46 -37.24 -11.88
CA ARG A 83 -21.45 -37.73 -13.26
C ARG A 83 -20.20 -38.60 -13.43
N ASN A 84 -20.32 -39.85 -13.00
CA ASN A 84 -19.34 -40.89 -13.28
C ASN A 84 -19.52 -41.36 -14.72
N LYS A 85 -18.42 -41.28 -15.46
CA LYS A 85 -18.20 -41.88 -16.78
C LYS A 85 -17.83 -43.35 -16.57
N ALA A 86 -18.69 -44.29 -16.95
CA ALA A 86 -18.32 -45.68 -17.30
C ALA A 86 -19.54 -46.40 -17.88
N GLY A 87 -19.38 -46.96 -19.09
CA GLY A 87 -20.41 -47.68 -19.86
C GLY A 87 -20.10 -47.56 -21.34
#